data_AF-X1DWT1-F1
#
_entry.id   AF-X1DWT1-F1
#
_cell.length_a   1.000
_cell.length_b   1.000
_cell.length_c   1.000
_cell.angle_alpha   90.00
_cell.angle_beta   90.00
_cell.angle_gamma   90.00
#
_symmetry.space_group_name_H-M   'P 1'
#
loop_
_entity.id
_entity.type
_entity.pdbx_description
1 polymer ?
#
loop_
_entity_poly.entity_id
_entity_poly.type
_entity_poly.pdbx_seq_one_letter_code
_entity_poly.pdbx_strand_id
1 'polypeptide(L)' 'MQNAIDYAKQHSFDVVVCGHTHYPEDRIVDGIRYINTGAWTEQPSFYLLVKNEEISLKIAEE' A
#
# COMPACT_ATOMS: atom_id res chain seq x y z
N MET A 1 -4.81 5.04 -7.80
CA MET A 1 -4.73 3.58 -7.95
C MET A 1 -4.25 3.16 -9.34
N GLN A 2 -5.04 3.29 -10.42
CA GLN A 2 -4.68 2.73 -11.73
C GLN A 2 -3.29 3.15 -12.25
N ASN A 3 -2.97 4.45 -12.23
CA ASN A 3 -1.66 4.94 -12.67
C ASN A 3 -0.48 4.30 -11.90
N ALA A 4 -0.66 4.02 -10.60
CA ALA A 4 0.37 3.40 -9.78
C ALA A 4 0.55 1.92 -10.13
N ILE A 5 -0.56 1.22 -10.40
CA ILE A 5 -0.55 -0.17 -10.88
C ILE A 5 0.13 -0.26 -12.25
N ASP A 6 -0.22 0.62 -13.18
CA ASP A 6 0.36 0.62 -14.52
C ASP A 6 1.86 0.90 -14.49
N TYR A 7 2.30 1.83 -13.63
CA TYR A 7 3.71 2.10 -13.41
C TYR A 7 4.45 0.87 -12.86
N ALA A 8 3.86 0.18 -11.89
CA ALA A 8 4.43 -1.05 -11.32
C ALA A 8 4.58 -2.16 -12.38
N LYS A 9 3.54 -2.39 -13.19
CA LYS A 9 3.58 -3.34 -14.32
C LYS A 9 4.68 -2.99 -15.31
N GLN A 10 4.79 -1.73 -15.71
CA GLN A 10 5.80 -1.26 -16.67
C GLN A 10 7.23 -1.53 -16.19
N HIS A 11 7.44 -1.55 -14.88
CA HIS A 11 8.76 -1.74 -14.26
C HIS A 11 8.94 -3.15 -13.66
N SER A 12 7.99 -4.06 -13.91
CA SER A 12 8.02 -5.44 -13.40
C SER A 12 8.15 -5.51 -11.87
N PHE A 13 7.48 -4.61 -11.15
CA PHE A 13 7.35 -4.69 -9.70
C PHE A 13 6.11 -5.49 -9.31
N ASP A 14 6.21 -6.29 -8.25
CA ASP A 14 5.08 -7.07 -7.74
C ASP A 14 4.14 -6.25 -6.83
N VAL A 15 4.67 -5.18 -6.22
CA VAL A 15 3.97 -4.38 -5.21
C VAL A 15 4.21 -2.89 -5.45
N VAL A 16 3.17 -2.07 -5.28
CA VAL A 16 3.26 -0.60 -5.25
C VAL A 16 2.58 -0.06 -4.00
N VAL A 17 3.26 0.87 -3.33
CA VAL A 17 2.81 1.48 -2.08
C VAL A 17 2.60 2.97 -2.30
N CYS A 18 1.46 3.49 -1.84
CA CYS A 18 1.01 4.85 -2.06
C CYS A 18 0.41 5.47 -0.78
N GLY A 19 0.09 6.76 -0.87
CA GLY A 19 -0.70 7.52 0.10
C GLY A 19 -1.81 8.32 -0.58
N HIS A 20 -1.93 9.61 -0.26
CA HIS A 20 -2.77 10.61 -0.93
C HIS A 20 -4.28 10.57 -0.68
N THR A 21 -4.96 9.42 -0.79
CA THR A 21 -6.42 9.36 -0.63
C THR A 21 -6.89 9.23 0.82
N HIS A 22 -5.97 9.16 1.77
CA HIS A 22 -6.19 8.97 3.21
C HIS A 22 -6.89 7.66 3.62
N TYR A 23 -7.43 6.93 2.65
CA TYR A 23 -8.06 5.63 2.85
C TYR A 23 -7.01 4.49 2.86
N PRO A 24 -6.87 3.74 3.96
CA PRO A 24 -6.02 2.57 4.03
C PRO A 24 -6.57 1.44 3.14
N GLU A 25 -5.71 0.81 2.35
CA GLU A 25 -6.13 -0.20 1.38
C GLU A 25 -4.99 -1.19 1.10
N ASP A 26 -5.32 -2.48 0.94
CA ASP A 26 -4.39 -3.52 0.50
C ASP A 26 -5.15 -4.48 -0.43
N ARG A 27 -4.85 -4.42 -1.73
CA ARG A 27 -5.58 -5.17 -2.76
C ARG A 27 -4.66 -5.67 -3.85
N ILE A 28 -4.99 -6.82 -4.41
CA ILE A 28 -4.35 -7.31 -5.64
C ILE A 28 -5.24 -6.93 -6.83
N VAL A 29 -4.66 -6.21 -7.78
CA VAL A 29 -5.33 -5.77 -9.01
C VAL A 29 -4.40 -6.07 -10.18
N ASP A 30 -4.90 -6.88 -11.14
CA ASP A 30 -4.15 -7.32 -12.31
C ASP A 30 -2.76 -7.89 -12.01
N GLY A 31 -2.64 -8.69 -10.94
CA GLY A 31 -1.39 -9.29 -10.50
C GLY A 31 -0.45 -8.38 -9.73
N ILE A 32 -0.76 -7.09 -9.58
CA ILE A 32 0.00 -6.14 -8.75
C ILE A 32 -0.67 -6.00 -7.39
N ARG A 33 0.09 -6.08 -6.31
CA ARG A 33 -0.39 -5.70 -4.98
C ARG A 33 -0.29 -4.18 -4.81
N TYR A 34 -1.43 -3.51 -4.76
CA TYR A 34 -1.54 -2.09 -4.47
C TYR A 34 -1.83 -1.88 -2.97
N ILE A 35 -1.02 -1.04 -2.33
CA ILE A 35 -1.17 -0.70 -0.91
C ILE A 35 -1.28 0.81 -0.75
N ASN A 36 -2.26 1.27 0.02
CA ASN A 36 -2.36 2.63 0.52
C ASN A 36 -2.26 2.62 2.05
N THR A 37 -1.35 3.39 2.63
CA THR A 37 -1.18 3.47 4.09
C THR A 37 -2.17 4.41 4.78
N GLY A 38 -3.07 5.04 4.03
CA GLY A 38 -4.02 6.01 4.57
C GLY A 38 -3.34 7.30 5.01
N ALA A 39 -3.76 7.86 6.15
CA ALA A 39 -3.21 9.07 6.73
C ALA A 39 -2.95 8.91 8.23
N TRP A 40 -2.06 9.74 8.79
CA TRP A 40 -1.78 9.80 10.24
C TRP A 40 -2.55 10.92 10.94
N THR A 41 -3.32 11.71 10.19
CA THR A 41 -4.23 12.75 10.72
C THR A 41 -5.62 12.20 11.04
N GLU A 42 -5.90 10.97 10.65
CA GLU A 42 -7.18 10.28 10.81
C GLU A 42 -6.90 8.95 11.52
N GLN A 43 -7.85 8.49 12.35
CA GLN A 43 -7.71 7.23 13.08
C GLN A 43 -8.60 6.13 12.48
N PRO A 44 -8.16 4.85 12.50
CA PRO A 44 -6.82 4.42 12.91
C PRO A 44 -5.75 4.86 11.89
N SER A 45 -4.52 5.10 12.38
CA SER A 45 -3.38 5.36 11.49
C SER A 45 -2.69 4.04 11.15
N PHE A 46 -2.10 3.96 9.96
CA PHE A 46 -1.48 2.72 9.48
C PHE A 46 -0.03 2.95 9.05
N TYR A 47 0.75 1.87 9.11
CA TYR A 47 2.12 1.82 8.59
C TYR A 47 2.34 0.50 7.83
N LEU A 48 3.32 0.50 6.95
CA LEU A 48 3.73 -0.69 6.23
C LEU A 48 4.94 -1.32 6.91
N LEU A 49 4.82 -2.58 7.34
CA LEU A 49 5.92 -3.38 7.84
C LEU A 49 6.48 -4.24 6.69
N VAL A 50 7.76 -4.03 6.36
CA VAL A 50 8.48 -4.80 5.35
C VAL A 50 9.58 -5.61 6.01
N LYS A 51 9.54 -6.93 5.83
CA LYS A 51 10.57 -7.91 6.20
C LYS A 51 10.99 -8.68 4.95
N ASN A 52 12.00 -9.55 5.08
CA ASN A 52 12.56 -10.32 3.96
C ASN A 52 11.49 -11.03 3.09
N GLU A 53 10.45 -11.61 3.68
CA GLU A 53 9.42 -12.38 2.97
C GLU A 53 7.99 -11.89 3.27
N GLU A 54 7.84 -10.77 3.97
CA GLU A 54 6.53 -10.29 4.43
C GLU A 54 6.40 -8.79 4.18
N ILE A 55 5.33 -8.41 3.51
CA ILE A 55 4.84 -7.02 3.46
C ILE A 55 3.45 -7.02 4.08
N SER A 56 3.25 -6.23 5.13
CA SER A 56 1.98 -6.19 5.87
C SER A 56 1.58 -4.77 6.26
N LEU A 57 0.34 -4.39 5.94
CA LEU A 57 -0.26 -3.13 6.40
C LEU A 57 -0.75 -3.33 7.85
N LYS A 58 -0.21 -2.54 8.77
CA LYS A 58 -0.47 -2.65 10.21
C LYS A 58 -1.09 -1.35 10.74
N ILE A 59 -1.93 -1.46 11.75
CA ILE A 59 -2.43 -0.32 12.52
C ILE A 59 -1.30 0.12 13.45
N ALA A 60 -1.01 1.42 13.49
CA ALA A 60 -0.19 2.00 14.54
C ALA A 60 -1.06 2.11 15.80
N GLU A 61 -0.72 1.33 16.83
CA GLU A 61 -1.23 1.53 18.18
C GLU A 61 -0.47 2.70 18.82
N GLU A 62 -1.14 3.49 19.65
CA GLU A 62 -0.53 4.60 20.41
C GLU A 62 0.52 4.11 21.43
#